data_AF-A0A7G8UZB5-F1
#
_entry.id   AF-A0A7G8UZB5-F1
#
_cell.length_a   1.000
_cell.length_b   1.000
_cell.length_c   1.000
_cell.angle_alpha   90.00
_cell.angle_beta   90.00
_cell.angle_gamma   90.00
#
_symmetry.space_group_name_H-M   'P 1'
#
loop_
_entity.id
_entity.type
_entity.pdbx_description
1 polymer ?
#
loop_
_entity_poly.entity_id
_entity_poly.type
_entity_poly.pdbx_seq_one_letter_code
_entity_poly.pdbx_strand_id
1 'polypeptide(L)'
;MTSSLTSISILANAQDDALPTRSQSKVVLTSSVLNEKRSLWIYTPSNYQVSDETYPVLYLLDPDMNFGYVTELERVFLNLSKRK
;
A
#
# COMPACT_ATOMS: atom_id res chain seq x y z
N MET A 1 -3.14 -47.91 -36.21
CA MET A 1 -2.20 -46.78 -36.04
C MET A 1 -3.01 -45.51 -35.97
N THR A 2 -3.00 -44.80 -34.83
CA THR A 2 -3.14 -43.34 -34.72
C THR A 2 -3.19 -42.98 -33.23
N SER A 3 -2.02 -42.74 -32.65
CA SER A 3 -1.90 -42.20 -31.29
C SER A 3 -2.03 -40.68 -31.40
N SER A 4 -3.11 -40.10 -30.88
CA SER A 4 -3.30 -38.65 -30.84
C SER A 4 -2.62 -38.08 -29.60
N LEU A 5 -1.59 -37.25 -29.78
CA LEU A 5 -0.92 -36.52 -28.72
C LEU A 5 -1.77 -35.30 -28.34
N THR A 6 -2.26 -35.26 -27.11
CA THR A 6 -2.89 -34.07 -26.53
C THR A 6 -1.82 -33.17 -25.93
N SER A 7 -1.57 -32.03 -26.55
CA SER A 7 -0.71 -30.98 -25.99
C SER A 7 -1.41 -30.31 -24.80
N ILE A 8 -0.79 -30.35 -23.63
CA ILE A 8 -1.22 -29.60 -22.44
C ILE A 8 -0.42 -28.30 -22.41
N SER A 9 -1.10 -27.17 -22.64
CA SER A 9 -0.52 -25.84 -22.48
C SER A 9 -0.69 -25.39 -21.02
N ILE A 10 0.40 -25.26 -20.27
CA ILE A 10 0.36 -24.68 -18.93
C ILE A 10 0.42 -23.16 -19.08
N LEU A 11 -0.67 -22.47 -18.72
CA LEU A 11 -0.71 -21.00 -18.62
C LEU A 11 -0.08 -20.58 -17.29
N ALA A 12 1.23 -20.30 -17.29
CA ALA A 12 1.89 -19.68 -16.16
C ALA A 12 1.57 -18.18 -16.14
N ASN A 13 0.75 -17.72 -15.18
CA ASN A 13 0.52 -16.31 -14.94
C ASN A 13 1.73 -15.74 -14.17
N ALA A 14 2.71 -15.18 -14.88
CA ALA A 14 3.90 -14.54 -14.28
C ALA A 14 3.61 -13.19 -13.57
N GLN A 15 2.35 -12.77 -13.50
CA GLN A 15 1.94 -11.45 -13.02
C GLN A 15 1.15 -11.48 -11.71
N ASP A 16 1.15 -12.60 -10.99
CA ASP A 16 0.49 -12.68 -9.69
C ASP A 16 1.38 -12.15 -8.56
N ASP A 17 1.86 -10.91 -8.72
CA ASP A 17 2.41 -10.13 -7.60
C ASP A 17 1.24 -9.43 -6.92
N ALA A 18 0.55 -10.16 -6.03
CA ALA A 18 -0.46 -9.55 -5.17
C ALA A 18 0.15 -8.34 -4.46
N LEU A 19 -0.37 -7.15 -4.77
CA LEU A 19 0.05 -5.95 -4.06
C LEU A 19 -0.24 -6.16 -2.57
N PRO A 20 0.73 -5.88 -1.69
CA PRO A 20 0.52 -6.08 -0.26
C PRO A 20 -0.67 -5.24 0.19
N THR A 21 -1.55 -5.86 0.97
CA THR A 21 -2.67 -5.20 1.65
C THR A 21 -2.12 -4.01 2.45
N ARG A 22 -2.43 -2.79 2.01
CA ARG A 22 -1.90 -1.58 2.63
C ARG A 22 -2.60 -1.32 3.96
N SER A 23 -1.82 -1.03 5.01
CA SER A 23 -2.37 -0.56 6.27
C SER A 23 -2.70 0.93 6.16
N GLN A 24 -3.88 1.22 5.61
CA GLN A 24 -4.40 2.57 5.46
C GLN A 24 -5.77 2.69 6.13
N SER A 25 -6.05 3.85 6.71
CA SER A 25 -7.33 4.14 7.35
C SER A 25 -7.78 5.56 7.05
N LYS A 26 -9.09 5.78 7.07
CA LYS A 26 -9.71 7.11 6.98
C LYS A 26 -10.43 7.40 8.29
N VAL A 27 -10.03 8.48 8.95
CA VAL A 27 -10.62 8.91 10.22
C VAL A 27 -11.29 10.26 10.02
N VAL A 28 -12.51 10.43 10.54
CA VAL A 28 -13.22 11.70 10.52
C VAL A 28 -13.08 12.35 11.89
N LEU A 29 -12.60 13.59 11.92
CA LEU A 29 -12.50 14.40 13.13
C LEU A 29 -13.30 15.69 12.99
N THR A 30 -13.74 16.24 14.10
CA THR A 30 -14.32 17.60 14.15
C THR A 30 -13.20 18.58 14.48
N SER A 31 -12.90 19.49 13.56
CA SER A 31 -11.90 20.54 13.75
C SER A 31 -12.50 21.67 14.58
N SER A 32 -11.95 21.95 15.76
CA SER A 32 -12.33 23.11 16.57
C SER A 32 -11.89 24.43 15.93
N VAL A 33 -10.82 24.41 15.13
CA VAL A 33 -10.29 25.60 14.45
C VAL A 33 -11.18 26.01 13.27
N LEU A 34 -11.68 25.04 12.51
CA LEU A 34 -12.49 25.28 11.31
C LEU A 34 -14.00 25.12 11.55
N ASN A 35 -14.38 24.64 12.75
CA ASN A 35 -15.75 24.32 13.13
C ASN A 35 -16.48 23.38 12.14
N GLU A 36 -15.77 22.38 11.61
CA GLU A 36 -16.32 21.44 10.63
C GLU A 36 -15.71 20.04 10.75
N LYS A 37 -16.32 19.06 10.07
CA LYS A 37 -15.79 17.70 9.98
C LYS A 37 -14.73 17.61 8.89
N ARG A 38 -13.56 17.08 9.21
CA ARG A 38 -12.45 16.83 8.29
C ARG A 38 -12.09 15.35 8.27
N SER A 39 -11.68 14.86 7.10
CA SER A 39 -11.19 13.50 6.94
C SER A 39 -9.66 13.49 6.92
N LEU A 40 -9.04 12.67 7.76
CA LEU A 40 -7.63 12.34 7.70
C LEU A 40 -7.44 10.97 7.06
N TRP A 41 -6.44 10.87 6.18
CA TRP A 41 -6.04 9.62 5.56
C TRP A 41 -4.69 9.26 6.17
N ILE A 42 -4.61 8.08 6.79
CA ILE A 42 -3.46 7.66 7.58
C ILE A 42 -2.93 6.38 6.96
N TYR A 43 -1.64 6.39 6.60
CA TYR A 43 -0.89 5.21 6.20
C TYR A 43 0.11 4.88 7.31
N THR A 44 0.22 3.60 7.65
CA THR A 44 1.22 3.10 8.59
C THR A 44 2.09 2.03 7.93
N PRO A 45 3.39 1.98 8.26
CA PRO A 45 4.29 0.96 7.73
C PRO A 45 3.86 -0.45 8.19
N SER A 46 4.39 -1.47 7.50
CA SER A 46 4.24 -2.87 7.93
C SER A 46 4.75 -3.04 9.35
N ASN A 47 4.04 -3.80 10.18
CA ASN A 47 4.35 -4.10 11.58
C ASN A 47 4.10 -2.98 12.60
N TYR A 48 3.57 -1.83 12.19
CA TYR A 48 3.28 -0.71 13.12
C TYR A 48 2.49 -1.13 14.38
N GLN A 49 1.55 -2.08 14.25
CA GLN A 49 0.70 -2.54 15.36
C GLN A 49 1.36 -3.57 16.29
N VAL A 50 2.48 -4.16 15.89
CA VAL A 50 3.16 -5.24 16.63
C VAL A 50 4.58 -4.86 17.06
N SER A 51 5.04 -3.66 16.71
CA SER A 51 6.35 -3.12 17.08
C SER A 51 6.22 -1.90 17.98
N ASP A 52 7.16 -1.72 18.89
CA ASP A 52 7.32 -0.48 19.67
C ASP A 52 8.23 0.55 18.97
N GLU A 53 8.49 0.39 17.68
CA GLU A 53 9.30 1.32 16.90
C GLU A 53 8.60 2.68 16.73
N THR A 54 9.38 3.76 16.77
CA THR A 54 8.88 5.12 16.51
C THR A 54 9.25 5.56 15.10
N TYR A 55 8.28 6.11 14.37
CA TYR A 55 8.43 6.53 12.98
C TYR A 55 8.26 8.05 12.83
N PRO A 56 9.02 8.71 11.93
CA PRO A 56 8.73 10.10 11.56
C PRO A 56 7.38 10.21 10.87
N VAL A 57 6.68 11.33 11.07
CA VAL A 57 5.35 11.58 10.47
C VAL A 57 5.48 12.58 9.33
N LEU A 58 5.03 12.17 8.13
CA LEU A 58 4.89 13.04 6.97
C LEU A 58 3.45 13.55 6.87
N TYR A 59 3.24 14.84 7.11
CA TYR A 59 1.94 15.47 6.87
C TYR A 59 1.78 15.83 5.39
N LEU A 60 0.75 15.26 4.76
CA LEU A 60 0.46 15.47 3.34
C LEU A 60 -0.84 16.25 3.18
N LEU A 61 -0.77 17.36 2.45
CA LEU A 61 -1.95 18.12 2.04
C LEU A 61 -2.56 17.52 0.77
N ASP A 62 -3.86 17.73 0.58
CA ASP A 62 -4.64 17.24 -0.57
C ASP A 62 -4.45 15.74 -0.83
N PRO A 63 -4.84 14.88 0.15
CA PRO A 63 -4.61 13.44 0.07
C PRO A 63 -5.38 12.77 -1.07
N ASP A 64 -6.47 13.37 -1.53
CA ASP A 64 -7.22 12.93 -2.70
C ASP A 64 -6.37 12.86 -3.97
N MET A 65 -5.45 13.81 -4.15
CA MET A 65 -4.51 13.81 -5.28
C MET A 65 -3.19 13.14 -4.93
N ASN A 66 -2.71 13.29 -3.69
CA ASN A 66 -1.32 13.00 -3.36
C ASN A 66 -1.07 11.67 -2.64
N PHE A 67 -2.05 11.15 -1.93
CA PHE A 67 -1.82 10.06 -0.97
C PHE A 67 -1.38 8.76 -1.63
N GLY A 68 -1.99 8.43 -2.77
CA GLY A 68 -1.74 7.16 -3.46
C GLY A 68 -0.31 6.99 -3.95
N TYR A 69 0.26 8.01 -4.59
CA TYR A 69 1.62 7.93 -5.14
C TYR A 69 2.70 8.15 -4.06
N VAL A 70 2.47 9.03 -3.07
CA VAL A 70 3.46 9.28 -2.00
C VAL A 70 3.68 8.03 -1.17
N THR A 71 2.60 7.35 -0.76
CA THR A 71 2.70 6.08 0.00
C THR A 71 3.37 4.97 -0.81
N GLU A 72 3.21 4.97 -2.14
CA GLU A 72 3.91 4.00 -2.98
C GLU A 72 5.39 4.29 -3.18
N LEU A 73 5.76 5.56 -3.32
CA LEU A 73 7.17 5.95 -3.40
C LEU A 73 7.91 5.55 -2.13
N GLU A 74 7.31 5.78 -0.95
CA GLU A 74 7.87 5.33 0.32
C GLU A 74 8.05 3.80 0.35
N ARG A 75 7.01 3.04 -0.03
CA ARG A 75 7.06 1.57 -0.05
C ARG A 75 8.16 1.04 -0.97
N VAL A 76 8.23 1.57 -2.19
CA VAL A 76 9.24 1.18 -3.19
C VAL A 76 10.63 1.52 -2.67
N PHE A 77 10.82 2.71 -2.12
CA PHE A 77 12.08 3.16 -1.56
C PHE A 77 12.57 2.22 -0.45
N LEU A 78 11.70 1.87 0.51
CA LEU A 78 12.04 0.94 1.59
C LEU A 78 12.37 -0.46 1.07
N ASN A 79 11.63 -0.96 0.08
CA ASN A 79 11.91 -2.26 -0.54
C ASN A 79 13.27 -2.29 -1.24
N LEU A 80 13.66 -1.20 -1.90
CA LEU A 80 14.98 -1.06 -2.51
C LEU A 80 16.09 -0.99 -1.45
N SER A 81 15.84 -0.29 -0.34
CA SER A 81 16.79 -0.22 0.77
C SER A 81 17.05 -1.58 1.43
N LYS A 82 16.06 -2.47 1.48
CA LYS A 82 16.19 -3.82 2.07
C LYS A 82 16.94 -4.83 1.19
N ARG A 83 17.22 -4.51 -0.08
CA ARG A 83 17.90 -5.41 -1.04
C ARG A 83 19.43 -5.25 -1.09
N LYS A 84 20.00 -4.37 -0.27
CA LYS A 84 21.45 -4.27 -0.07
C LYS A 84 21.84 -4.98 1.21
#